data_AF-A0A0F3GSZ3-F1
#
_entry.id   AF-A0A0F3GSZ3-F1
#
_cell.length_a   1.000
_cell.length_b   1.000
_cell.length_c   1.000
_cell.angle_alpha   90.00
_cell.angle_beta   90.00
_cell.angle_gamma   90.00
#
_symmetry.space_group_name_H-M   'P 1'
#
loop_
_entity.id
_entity.type
_entity.pdbx_description
1 polymer ?
#
loop_
_entity_poly.entity_id
_entity_poly.type
_entity_poly.pdbx_seq_one_letter_code
_entity_poly.pdbx_strand_id
1 'polypeptide(L)'
;MKITVVLMFVFSLMMTEAAFIASAARTFAGDKPSAGNTTYEAHISRGKAYLQEKRYAEAVKEYQAALKGRPSDEAANLGLGIALSRMSQDTAQLHLKKALMSNPDNPQTNLELGVYYYKKEIYAEARDYLENAIETGKGTAYATTALGYLKKIDRQIGARPWLVNLTLGSQYDSNVVLS
;
A
#
# COMPACT_ATOMS: atom_id res chain seq x y z
N MET A 1 -29.08 -58.07 7.38
CA MET A 1 -28.64 -57.69 6.01
C MET A 1 -29.10 -56.27 5.66
N LYS A 2 -28.68 -55.24 6.41
CA LYS A 2 -29.03 -53.82 6.12
C LYS A 2 -27.90 -52.81 6.40
N ILE A 3 -26.84 -53.18 7.13
CA ILE A 3 -25.75 -52.26 7.51
C ILE A 3 -24.62 -52.27 6.47
N THR A 4 -24.37 -53.40 5.81
CA THR A 4 -23.25 -53.55 4.85
C THR A 4 -23.40 -52.68 3.60
N VAL A 5 -24.63 -52.44 3.14
CA VAL A 5 -24.91 -51.64 1.93
C VAL A 5 -24.69 -50.14 2.19
N VAL A 6 -25.01 -49.65 3.38
CA VAL A 6 -24.82 -48.22 3.73
C VAL A 6 -23.33 -47.90 3.83
N LEU A 7 -22.51 -48.81 4.35
CA LEU A 7 -21.07 -48.59 4.48
C LEU A 7 -20.35 -48.55 3.11
N MET A 8 -20.81 -49.33 2.12
CA MET A 8 -20.24 -49.30 0.77
C MET A 8 -20.59 -48.01 0.00
N PHE A 9 -21.77 -47.43 0.24
CA PHE A 9 -22.16 -46.16 -0.40
C PHE A 9 -21.38 -44.95 0.13
N VAL A 10 -21.13 -44.90 1.44
CA VAL A 10 -20.36 -43.78 2.04
C VAL A 10 -18.87 -43.86 1.63
N PHE A 11 -18.34 -45.07 1.45
CA PHE A 11 -16.96 -45.27 1.01
C PHE A 11 -16.73 -44.88 -0.46
N SER A 12 -17.75 -45.05 -1.32
CA SER A 12 -17.69 -44.60 -2.71
C SER A 12 -17.75 -43.07 -2.87
N LEU A 13 -18.30 -42.34 -1.90
CA LEU A 13 -18.39 -40.88 -1.93
C LEU A 13 -17.06 -40.22 -1.51
N MET A 14 -16.36 -40.80 -0.53
CA MET A 14 -15.08 -40.29 0.00
C MET A 14 -13.91 -40.36 -0.99
N MET A 15 -13.94 -41.24 -2.01
CA MET A 15 -12.86 -41.33 -3.01
C MET A 15 -12.89 -40.23 -4.07
N THR A 16 -14.01 -39.50 -4.21
CA THR A 16 -14.12 -38.45 -5.24
C THR A 16 -13.41 -37.15 -4.87
N GLU A 17 -13.18 -36.87 -3.58
CA GLU A 17 -12.51 -35.64 -3.14
C GLU A 17 -10.98 -35.72 -3.27
N ALA A 18 -10.38 -36.90 -3.14
CA ALA A 18 -8.93 -37.09 -3.24
C ALA A 18 -8.39 -36.84 -4.66
N ALA A 19 -9.22 -37.04 -5.70
CA ALA A 19 -8.85 -36.77 -7.07
C ALA A 19 -8.85 -35.25 -7.41
N PHE A 20 -9.60 -34.44 -6.67
CA PHE A 20 -9.67 -32.98 -6.87
C PHE A 20 -8.43 -32.26 -6.31
N ILE A 21 -7.84 -32.78 -5.23
CA ILE A 21 -6.62 -32.18 -4.65
C ILE A 21 -5.38 -32.46 -5.53
N ALA A 22 -5.37 -33.57 -6.27
CA ALA A 22 -4.26 -33.91 -7.17
C ALA A 22 -4.20 -33.03 -8.44
N SER A 23 -5.31 -32.41 -8.89
CA SER A 23 -5.27 -31.43 -10.00
C SER A 23 -4.85 -30.04 -9.55
N ALA A 24 -5.03 -29.70 -8.26
CA ALA A 24 -4.60 -28.42 -7.70
C ALA A 24 -3.08 -28.32 -7.47
N ALA A 25 -2.41 -29.46 -7.28
CA ALA A 25 -0.95 -29.49 -7.09
C ALA A 25 -0.17 -29.42 -8.42
N ARG A 26 -0.81 -29.72 -9.56
CA ARG A 26 -0.14 -29.73 -10.88
C ARG A 26 -0.01 -28.35 -11.51
N THR A 27 -0.68 -27.34 -10.97
CA THR A 27 -0.63 -25.95 -11.46
C THR A 27 0.54 -25.13 -10.91
N PHE A 28 1.37 -25.67 -10.02
CA PHE A 28 2.52 -24.92 -9.47
C PHE A 28 3.86 -25.22 -10.16
N ALA A 29 3.89 -26.15 -11.12
CA ALA A 29 5.10 -26.52 -11.85
C ALA A 29 4.91 -26.29 -13.36
N GLY A 30 5.00 -25.04 -13.80
CA GLY A 30 5.04 -24.78 -15.24
C GLY A 30 4.68 -23.40 -15.78
N ASP A 31 4.61 -22.34 -14.97
CA ASP A 31 4.36 -21.01 -15.53
C ASP A 31 5.65 -20.49 -16.22
N LYS A 32 5.80 -20.84 -17.51
CA LYS A 32 6.51 -19.97 -18.45
C LYS A 32 5.95 -18.57 -18.25
N PRO A 33 6.76 -17.50 -18.17
CA PRO A 33 6.25 -16.16 -17.93
C PRO A 33 5.16 -15.88 -18.97
N SER A 34 3.91 -15.90 -18.52
CA SER A 34 2.78 -15.59 -19.38
C SER A 34 3.05 -14.21 -19.95
N ALA A 35 2.80 -13.99 -21.24
CA ALA A 35 3.07 -12.71 -21.90
C ALA A 35 2.47 -11.49 -21.17
N GLY A 36 1.53 -11.71 -20.25
CA GLY A 36 1.01 -10.69 -19.33
C GLY A 36 1.99 -10.24 -18.24
N ASN A 37 2.89 -11.09 -17.74
CA ASN A 37 3.86 -10.72 -16.70
C ASN A 37 4.94 -9.77 -17.25
N THR A 38 5.47 -10.07 -18.45
CA THR A 38 6.46 -9.21 -19.12
C THR A 38 5.85 -7.87 -19.56
N THR A 39 4.57 -7.88 -19.99
CA THR A 39 3.86 -6.65 -20.36
C THR A 39 3.57 -5.76 -19.15
N TYR A 40 3.17 -6.35 -18.02
CA TYR A 40 2.98 -5.62 -16.76
C TYR A 40 4.28 -4.95 -16.29
N GLU A 41 5.39 -5.69 -16.23
CA GLU A 41 6.69 -5.15 -15.78
C GLU A 41 7.18 -4.01 -16.68
N ALA A 42 6.96 -4.13 -17.99
CA ALA A 42 7.28 -3.07 -18.95
C ALA A 42 6.43 -1.80 -18.72
N HIS A 43 5.13 -1.95 -18.44
CA HIS A 43 4.26 -0.83 -18.09
C HIS A 43 4.69 -0.18 -16.75
N ILE A 44 5.01 -0.96 -15.72
CA ILE A 44 5.52 -0.43 -14.45
C ILE A 44 6.80 0.36 -14.65
N SER A 45 7.75 -0.19 -15.41
CA SER A 45 9.06 0.41 -15.63
C SER A 45 8.94 1.73 -16.40
N ARG A 46 8.13 1.77 -17.46
CA ARG A 46 7.84 3.02 -18.20
C ARG A 46 7.10 4.04 -17.34
N GLY A 47 6.11 3.61 -16.57
CA GLY A 47 5.39 4.49 -15.64
C GLY A 47 6.33 5.16 -14.64
N LYS A 48 7.29 4.41 -14.08
CA LYS A 48 8.31 4.94 -13.18
C LYS A 48 9.23 5.95 -13.88
N ALA A 49 9.69 5.64 -15.08
CA ALA A 49 10.52 6.55 -15.88
C ALA A 49 9.78 7.86 -16.18
N TYR A 50 8.51 7.79 -16.61
CA TYR A 50 7.70 8.97 -16.84
C TYR A 50 7.44 9.79 -15.58
N LEU A 51 7.26 9.16 -14.40
CA LEU A 51 7.20 9.88 -13.13
C LEU A 51 8.49 10.66 -12.84
N GLN A 52 9.66 10.05 -13.06
CA GLN A 52 10.95 10.70 -12.87
C GLN A 52 11.16 11.88 -13.83
N GLU A 53 10.71 11.73 -15.07
CA GLU A 53 10.70 12.79 -16.09
C GLU A 53 9.61 13.85 -15.88
N LYS A 54 8.77 13.72 -14.83
CA LYS A 54 7.60 14.58 -14.55
C LYS A 54 6.53 14.57 -15.65
N ARG A 55 6.53 13.54 -16.48
CA ARG A 55 5.57 13.30 -17.58
C ARG A 55 4.36 12.53 -17.05
N TYR A 56 3.58 13.20 -16.22
CA TYR A 56 2.55 12.56 -15.41
C TYR A 56 1.41 11.94 -16.24
N ALA A 57 1.03 12.57 -17.36
CA ALA A 57 -0.04 12.05 -18.21
C ALA A 57 0.35 10.72 -18.88
N GLU A 58 1.60 10.58 -19.32
CA GLU A 58 2.13 9.32 -19.84
C GLU A 58 2.28 8.27 -18.73
N ALA A 59 2.75 8.66 -17.55
CA ALA A 59 2.79 7.77 -16.40
C ALA A 59 1.41 7.18 -16.05
N VAL A 60 0.36 8.01 -16.07
CA VAL A 60 -1.03 7.57 -15.86
C VAL A 60 -1.42 6.47 -16.85
N LYS A 61 -1.15 6.66 -18.14
CA LYS A 61 -1.48 5.67 -19.18
C LYS A 61 -0.78 4.34 -18.94
N GLU A 62 0.50 4.37 -18.59
CA GLU A 62 1.29 3.17 -18.33
C GLU A 62 0.79 2.42 -17.09
N TYR A 63 0.53 3.10 -15.98
CA TYR A 63 0.00 2.45 -14.78
C TYR A 63 -1.42 1.92 -14.97
N GLN A 64 -2.28 2.63 -15.70
CA GLN A 64 -3.61 2.11 -16.06
C GLN A 64 -3.52 0.84 -16.91
N ALA A 65 -2.55 0.75 -17.82
CA ALA A 65 -2.31 -0.46 -18.60
C ALA A 65 -1.83 -1.63 -17.71
N ALA A 66 -0.91 -1.37 -16.77
CA ALA A 66 -0.49 -2.37 -15.78
C ALA A 66 -1.67 -2.90 -14.94
N LEU A 67 -2.58 -2.02 -14.53
CA LEU A 67 -3.74 -2.35 -13.70
C LEU A 67 -4.83 -3.17 -14.44
N LYS A 68 -4.84 -3.23 -15.77
CA LYS A 68 -5.80 -4.05 -16.52
C LYS A 68 -5.70 -5.53 -16.18
N GLY A 69 -4.47 -6.03 -15.99
CA GLY A 69 -4.21 -7.42 -15.60
C GLY A 69 -4.11 -7.62 -14.09
N ARG A 70 -3.82 -6.57 -13.32
CA ARG A 70 -3.63 -6.64 -11.86
C ARG A 70 -4.30 -5.44 -11.14
N PRO A 71 -5.63 -5.44 -10.99
CA PRO A 71 -6.36 -4.25 -10.51
C PRO A 71 -6.01 -3.81 -9.08
N SER A 72 -5.54 -4.72 -8.24
CA SER A 72 -5.17 -4.50 -6.84
C SER A 72 -3.66 -4.36 -6.62
N ASP A 73 -2.87 -4.29 -7.70
CA ASP A 73 -1.42 -4.18 -7.60
C ASP A 73 -1.01 -2.92 -6.84
N GLU A 74 -0.23 -3.09 -5.76
CA GLU A 74 0.20 -2.01 -4.89
C GLU A 74 1.02 -0.98 -5.67
N ALA A 75 2.06 -1.43 -6.38
CA ALA A 75 3.01 -0.56 -7.04
C ALA A 75 2.35 0.25 -8.18
N ALA A 76 1.47 -0.38 -8.96
CA ALA A 76 0.74 0.31 -10.02
C ALA A 76 -0.27 1.33 -9.47
N ASN A 77 -1.02 0.98 -8.41
CA ASN A 77 -1.96 1.91 -7.78
C ASN A 77 -1.22 3.08 -7.10
N LEU A 78 -0.09 2.83 -6.44
CA LEU A 78 0.74 3.88 -5.85
C LEU A 78 1.27 4.81 -6.92
N GLY A 79 1.88 4.27 -7.98
CA GLY A 79 2.41 5.06 -9.09
C GLY A 79 1.34 5.91 -9.79
N LEU A 80 0.17 5.33 -10.03
CA LEU A 80 -0.98 6.03 -10.62
C LEU A 80 -1.48 7.15 -9.70
N GLY A 81 -1.63 6.85 -8.40
CA GLY A 81 -2.03 7.83 -7.39
C GLY A 81 -1.06 9.01 -7.30
N ILE A 82 0.25 8.74 -7.34
CA ILE A 82 1.28 9.79 -7.37
C ILE A 82 1.13 10.67 -8.61
N ALA A 83 1.06 10.06 -9.80
CA ALA A 83 0.94 10.81 -11.07
C ALA A 83 -0.30 11.70 -11.08
N LEU A 84 -1.45 11.16 -10.67
CA LEU A 84 -2.72 11.90 -10.55
C LEU A 84 -2.62 13.04 -9.53
N SER A 85 -1.99 12.79 -8.37
CA SER A 85 -1.78 13.82 -7.33
C SER A 85 -0.87 14.96 -7.81
N ARG A 86 0.12 14.67 -8.66
CA ARG A 86 0.97 15.70 -9.27
C ARG A 86 0.24 16.52 -10.33
N MET A 87 -0.80 15.95 -10.95
CA MET A 87 -1.72 16.63 -11.87
C MET A 87 -2.92 17.29 -11.18
N SER A 88 -2.96 17.29 -9.84
CA SER A 88 -4.08 17.81 -9.03
C SER A 88 -5.43 17.17 -9.36
N GLN A 89 -5.41 15.89 -9.78
CA GLN A 89 -6.62 15.12 -10.09
C GLN A 89 -7.19 14.50 -8.81
N ASP A 90 -8.49 14.65 -8.59
CA ASP A 90 -9.15 14.21 -7.37
C ASP A 90 -9.16 12.69 -7.21
N THR A 91 -9.15 11.97 -8.33
CA THR A 91 -9.09 10.50 -8.38
C THR A 91 -7.79 9.91 -7.82
N ALA A 92 -6.76 10.74 -7.55
CA ALA A 92 -5.53 10.30 -6.91
C ALA A 92 -5.77 9.60 -5.57
N GLN A 93 -6.67 10.13 -4.75
CA GLN A 93 -7.00 9.58 -3.43
C GLN A 93 -7.45 8.12 -3.51
N LEU A 94 -8.27 7.79 -4.50
CA LEU A 94 -8.79 6.44 -4.70
C LEU A 94 -7.65 5.44 -4.92
N HIS A 95 -6.71 5.77 -5.80
CA HIS A 95 -5.60 4.89 -6.14
C HIS A 95 -4.58 4.78 -5.01
N LEU A 96 -4.29 5.89 -4.32
CA LEU A 96 -3.45 5.87 -3.13
C LEU A 96 -4.06 5.02 -2.00
N LYS A 97 -5.38 5.13 -1.77
CA LYS A 97 -6.08 4.26 -0.80
C LYS A 97 -6.05 2.79 -1.21
N LYS A 98 -6.18 2.47 -2.50
CA LYS A 98 -6.02 1.08 -2.97
C LYS A 98 -4.62 0.53 -2.72
N ALA A 99 -3.58 1.33 -2.97
CA ALA A 99 -2.21 0.94 -2.64
C ALA A 99 -2.05 0.69 -1.13
N LEU A 100 -2.63 1.57 -0.30
CA LEU A 100 -2.60 1.42 1.16
C LEU A 100 -3.36 0.17 1.63
N MET A 101 -4.47 -0.19 0.99
CA MET A 101 -5.18 -1.44 1.31
C MET A 101 -4.33 -2.69 1.02
N SER A 102 -3.48 -2.65 -0.02
CA SER A 102 -2.57 -3.75 -0.34
C SER A 102 -1.37 -3.81 0.61
N ASN A 103 -0.90 -2.66 1.10
CA ASN A 103 0.18 -2.56 2.06
C ASN A 103 -0.06 -1.40 3.05
N PRO A 104 -0.75 -1.66 4.17
CA PRO A 104 -1.14 -0.63 5.14
C PRO A 104 0.04 0.13 5.75
N ASP A 105 1.19 -0.53 5.88
CA ASP A 105 2.35 0.02 6.55
C ASP A 105 3.34 0.68 5.58
N ASN A 106 3.02 0.77 4.28
CA ASN A 106 3.90 1.37 3.30
C ASN A 106 4.14 2.87 3.60
N PRO A 107 5.36 3.29 4.00
CA PRO A 107 5.61 4.67 4.42
C PRO A 107 5.50 5.67 3.26
N GLN A 108 5.79 5.23 2.03
CA GLN A 108 5.65 6.08 0.84
C GLN A 108 4.18 6.36 0.54
N THR A 109 3.31 5.35 0.64
CA THR A 109 1.87 5.51 0.38
C THR A 109 1.23 6.41 1.42
N ASN A 110 1.56 6.23 2.70
CA ASN A 110 1.15 7.11 3.78
C ASN A 110 1.63 8.57 3.53
N LEU A 111 2.90 8.76 3.16
CA LEU A 111 3.40 10.09 2.79
C LEU A 111 2.61 10.71 1.64
N GLU A 112 2.36 9.97 0.55
CA GLU A 112 1.68 10.53 -0.63
C GLU A 112 0.20 10.85 -0.36
N LEU A 113 -0.49 10.08 0.50
CA LEU A 113 -1.82 10.45 1.01
C LEU A 113 -1.75 11.71 1.86
N GLY A 114 -0.80 11.79 2.78
CA GLY A 114 -0.57 12.99 3.60
C GLY A 114 -0.33 14.24 2.76
N VAL A 115 0.50 14.13 1.72
CA VAL A 115 0.76 15.21 0.75
C VAL A 115 -0.48 15.56 -0.06
N TYR A 116 -1.27 14.56 -0.47
CA TYR A 116 -2.53 14.80 -1.18
C TYR A 116 -3.50 15.63 -0.33
N TYR A 117 -3.76 15.24 0.92
CA TYR A 117 -4.66 15.99 1.81
C TYR A 117 -4.10 17.37 2.20
N TYR A 118 -2.78 17.48 2.38
CA TYR A 118 -2.12 18.77 2.62
C TYR A 118 -2.40 19.76 1.48
N LYS A 119 -2.31 19.33 0.22
CA LYS A 119 -2.63 20.17 -0.96
C LYS A 119 -4.11 20.55 -1.04
N LYS A 120 -4.98 19.73 -0.45
CA LYS A 120 -6.42 20.01 -0.31
C LYS A 120 -6.73 20.86 0.91
N GLU A 121 -5.72 21.25 1.69
CA GLU A 121 -5.84 22.01 2.94
C GLU A 121 -6.64 21.26 4.03
N ILE A 122 -6.76 19.94 3.88
CA ILE A 122 -7.41 19.04 4.83
C ILE A 122 -6.33 18.57 5.83
N TYR A 123 -5.97 19.45 6.76
CA TYR A 123 -4.76 19.27 7.58
C TYR A 123 -4.86 18.18 8.64
N ALA A 124 -6.06 17.82 9.12
CA ALA A 124 -6.22 16.77 10.11
C ALA A 124 -5.85 15.41 9.51
N GLU A 125 -6.48 15.05 8.39
CA GLU A 125 -6.19 13.83 7.66
C GLU A 125 -4.76 13.82 7.11
N ALA A 126 -4.26 14.98 6.66
CA ALA A 126 -2.85 15.09 6.26
C ALA A 126 -1.92 14.69 7.40
N ARG A 127 -2.16 15.19 8.62
CA ARG A 127 -1.34 14.87 9.80
C ARG A 127 -1.35 13.38 10.11
N ASP A 128 -2.52 12.74 10.15
CA ASP A 128 -2.64 11.32 10.48
C ASP A 128 -1.79 10.44 9.54
N TYR A 129 -1.89 10.66 8.22
CA TYR A 129 -1.10 9.90 7.26
C TYR A 129 0.40 10.24 7.30
N LEU A 130 0.77 11.49 7.60
CA LEU A 130 2.16 11.88 7.74
C LEU A 130 2.81 11.28 9.01
N GLU A 131 2.05 11.18 10.11
CA GLU A 131 2.50 10.53 11.34
C GLU A 131 2.71 9.04 11.12
N ASN A 132 1.77 8.35 10.45
CA ASN A 132 1.96 6.95 10.08
C ASN A 132 3.18 6.74 9.17
N ALA A 133 3.44 7.64 8.22
CA ALA A 133 4.64 7.56 7.37
C ALA A 133 5.95 7.68 8.18
N ILE A 134 5.94 8.40 9.30
CA ILE A 134 7.07 8.50 10.21
C ILE A 134 7.20 7.22 11.05
N GLU A 135 6.09 6.72 11.55
CA GLU A 135 6.06 5.53 12.41
C GLU A 135 6.50 4.27 11.67
N THR A 136 5.97 4.03 10.47
CA THR A 136 6.30 2.83 9.67
C THR A 136 7.60 3.00 8.87
N GLY A 137 8.06 4.23 8.68
CA GLY A 137 9.23 4.59 7.88
C GLY A 137 10.40 5.16 8.67
N LYS A 138 10.56 4.82 9.96
CA LYS A 138 11.62 5.38 10.82
C LYS A 138 13.01 5.30 10.15
N GLY A 139 13.72 6.42 10.10
CA GLY A 139 15.04 6.52 9.46
C GLY A 139 15.04 6.59 7.93
N THR A 140 13.88 6.56 7.26
CA THR A 140 13.78 6.69 5.80
C THR A 140 13.63 8.15 5.35
N ALA A 141 13.90 8.41 4.07
CA ALA A 141 13.63 9.72 3.46
C ALA A 141 12.15 10.11 3.49
N TYR A 142 11.23 9.13 3.52
CA TYR A 142 9.80 9.38 3.60
C TYR A 142 9.40 9.99 4.95
N ALA A 143 9.92 9.43 6.06
CA ALA A 143 9.71 9.98 7.39
C ALA A 143 10.25 11.41 7.52
N THR A 144 11.45 11.67 7.01
CA THR A 144 12.05 13.03 7.02
C THR A 144 11.22 14.01 6.19
N THR A 145 10.71 13.57 5.04
CA THR A 145 9.82 14.38 4.20
C THR A 145 8.50 14.66 4.92
N ALA A 146 7.93 13.65 5.58
CA ALA A 146 6.68 13.79 6.32
C ALA A 146 6.80 14.79 7.48
N LEU A 147 7.89 14.76 8.24
CA LEU A 147 8.21 15.77 9.26
C LEU A 147 8.26 17.18 8.68
N GLY A 148 8.78 17.34 7.46
CA GLY A 148 8.80 18.61 6.74
C GLY A 148 7.40 19.16 6.47
N TYR A 149 6.44 18.31 6.11
CA TYR A 149 5.04 18.71 5.92
C TYR A 149 4.34 19.01 7.24
N LEU A 150 4.55 18.21 8.30
CA LEU A 150 3.97 18.48 9.62
C LEU A 150 4.37 19.85 10.16
N LYS A 151 5.65 20.23 10.02
CA LYS A 151 6.13 21.57 10.42
C LYS A 151 5.43 22.70 9.65
N LYS A 152 5.10 22.48 8.37
CA LYS A 152 4.35 23.46 7.57
C LYS A 152 2.90 23.57 8.05
N ILE A 153 2.26 22.43 8.33
CA ILE A 153 0.92 22.37 8.90
C ILE A 153 0.88 23.15 10.22
N ASP A 154 1.80 22.86 11.15
CA ASP A 154 1.85 23.52 12.46
C ASP A 154 2.03 25.04 12.38
N ARG A 155 2.77 25.50 11.37
CA ARG A 155 2.90 26.94 11.10
C ARG A 155 1.60 27.55 10.58
N GLN A 156 0.84 26.82 9.76
CA GLN A 156 -0.40 27.31 9.14
C GLN A 156 -1.57 27.32 10.13
N ILE A 157 -1.74 26.26 10.93
CA ILE A 157 -2.87 26.14 11.85
C ILE A 157 -2.58 26.69 13.26
N GLY A 158 -1.33 27.10 13.51
CA GLY A 158 -0.80 27.36 14.85
C GLY A 158 -0.59 26.03 15.58
N ALA A 159 0.58 25.84 16.21
CA ALA A 159 0.89 24.59 16.91
C ALA A 159 -0.23 24.22 17.88
N ARG A 160 -0.98 23.14 17.61
CA ARG A 160 -2.02 22.70 18.53
C ARG A 160 -1.35 22.04 19.75
N PRO A 161 -1.82 22.30 20.99
CA PRO A 161 -1.07 22.04 22.24
C PRO A 161 -0.64 20.59 22.52
N TRP A 162 -1.24 19.59 21.86
CA TRP A 162 -0.99 18.18 22.21
C TRP A 162 0.35 17.61 21.72
N LEU A 163 1.11 18.34 20.89
CA LEU A 163 2.44 17.90 20.45
C LEU A 163 3.57 18.20 21.44
N VAL A 164 3.29 18.93 22.52
CA VAL A 164 4.29 19.15 23.58
C VAL A 164 4.62 17.85 24.32
N ASN A 165 3.77 16.81 24.24
CA ASN A 165 3.96 15.59 25.02
C ASN A 165 4.84 14.52 24.36
N LEU A 166 5.00 14.50 23.03
CA LEU A 166 5.75 13.44 22.35
C LEU A 166 7.27 13.70 22.30
N THR A 167 7.69 14.97 22.36
CA THR A 167 9.12 15.35 22.42
C THR A 167 9.69 15.42 23.85
N LEU A 168 8.85 15.52 24.88
CA LEU A 168 9.28 15.49 26.29
C LEU A 168 9.22 14.11 26.94
N GLY A 169 8.45 13.17 26.36
CA GLY A 169 8.30 11.80 26.89
C GLY A 169 9.47 10.85 26.63
N SER A 170 10.46 11.23 25.80
CA SER A 170 11.62 10.36 25.49
C SER A 170 12.92 10.78 26.19
N GLN A 171 12.89 11.79 27.06
CA GLN A 171 14.08 12.27 27.80
C GLN A 171 13.97 12.15 29.32
N TYR A 172 12.88 11.61 29.87
CA TYR A 172 12.75 11.33 31.30
C TYR A 172 12.51 9.85 31.52
N ASP A 173 13.53 9.04 31.30
CA ASP A 173 13.65 7.79 32.04
C ASP A 173 15.11 7.45 32.30
N SER A 174 15.34 7.00 33.54
CA SER A 174 16.60 6.50 34.14
C SER A 174 17.68 7.53 34.55
N ASN A 175 17.52 8.12 35.74
CA ASN A 175 18.35 7.81 36.92
C ASN A 175 18.06 8.74 38.11
N VAL A 176 17.07 8.38 38.91
CA VAL A 176 17.03 8.74 40.34
C VAL A 176 16.92 7.42 41.10
N VAL A 177 18.07 6.86 41.46
CA VAL A 177 18.15 5.87 42.53
C VAL A 177 18.34 6.67 43.81
N LEU A 178 17.27 6.80 44.60
CA LEU A 178 17.34 7.19 45.99
C LEU A 178 17.38 5.90 46.83
N SER A 179 18.55 5.64 47.43
CA SER A 179 18.68 4.91 48.70
C SER A 179 20.02 5.28 49.33
#